data_AF-A0A511M9F5-F1
#
_entry.id   AF-A0A511M9F5-F1
#
_cell.length_a   1.000
_cell.length_b   1.000
_cell.length_c   1.000
_cell.angle_alpha   90.00
_cell.angle_beta   90.00
_cell.angle_gamma   90.00
#
_symmetry.space_group_name_H-M   'P 1'
#
loop_
_entity.id
_entity.type
_entity.pdbx_description
1 polymer ?
#
loop_
_entity_poly.entity_id
_entity_poly.type
_entity_poly.pdbx_seq_one_letter_code
_entity_poly.pdbx_strand_id
1 'polypeptide(L)'
;MNGWEELADGLAEELAGLPAGAVVIIAEAAPTSEVARYAQFRQFDDILAAELGGDRWLEPAVQAGEKGNELIANAGWQPPDFDHVGNWWIESPWPLASADYRRLASMVVTGLRDAYRISEPSALAYRAWNENAGNSPMELPSLGLSRTS
;
A
#
# COMPACT_ATOMS: atom_id res chain seq x y z
N MET A 1 4.06 3.21 20.35
CA MET A 1 2.75 3.31 19.66
C MET A 1 3.05 4.09 18.41
N ASN A 2 2.97 3.45 17.24
CA ASN A 2 3.15 4.14 15.96
C ASN A 2 1.74 4.37 15.43
N GLY A 3 1.33 5.63 15.33
CA GLY A 3 0.04 6.02 14.78
C GLY A 3 0.06 6.02 13.25
N TRP A 4 -1.10 6.33 12.68
CA TRP A 4 -1.28 6.39 11.23
C TRP A 4 -0.45 7.51 10.58
N GLU A 5 -0.14 8.58 11.32
CA GLU A 5 0.70 9.69 10.85
C GLU A 5 2.16 9.25 10.74
N GLU A 6 2.68 8.55 11.76
CA GLU A 6 4.04 8.00 11.72
C GLU A 6 4.20 6.94 10.61
N LEU A 7 3.17 6.10 10.37
CA LEU A 7 3.18 5.18 9.23
C LEU A 7 3.20 5.93 7.90
N ALA A 8 2.45 7.03 7.75
CA ALA A 8 2.43 7.81 6.52
C ALA A 8 3.78 8.48 6.24
N ASP A 9 4.38 9.12 7.25
CA ASP A 9 5.68 9.76 7.13
C ASP A 9 6.78 8.74 6.80
N GLY A 10 6.78 7.61 7.52
CA GLY A 10 7.70 6.51 7.29
C GLY A 10 7.55 5.91 5.89
N LEU A 11 6.32 5.69 5.43
CA LEU A 11 6.05 5.19 4.09
C LEU A 11 6.54 6.17 3.02
N ALA A 12 6.30 7.48 3.18
CA ALA A 12 6.79 8.46 2.23
C ALA A 12 8.33 8.49 2.14
N GLU A 13 9.03 8.33 3.27
CA GLU A 13 10.48 8.24 3.32
C GLU A 13 11.00 6.97 2.62
N GLU A 14 10.43 5.81 2.96
CA GLU A 14 10.84 4.52 2.38
C GLU A 14 10.57 4.45 0.88
N LEU A 15 9.40 4.93 0.43
CA LEU A 15 9.04 5.00 -0.98
C LEU A 15 10.02 5.85 -1.77
N ALA A 16 10.51 6.97 -1.21
CA ALA A 16 11.49 7.83 -1.88
C ALA A 16 12.89 7.18 -2.01
N GLY A 17 13.19 6.19 -1.17
CA GLY A 17 14.46 5.46 -1.15
C GLY A 17 14.46 4.13 -1.91
N LEU A 18 13.32 3.71 -2.49
CA LEU A 18 13.23 2.40 -3.14
C LEU A 18 14.15 2.30 -4.39
N PRO A 19 14.93 1.21 -4.52
CA PRO A 19 15.67 0.92 -5.73
C PRO A 19 14.80 0.29 -6.83
N ALA A 20 15.26 0.40 -8.09
CA ALA A 20 14.77 -0.37 -9.24
C ALA A 20 14.54 -1.84 -8.91
N GLY A 21 13.33 -2.32 -9.14
CA GLY A 21 12.90 -3.71 -8.90
C GLY A 21 12.40 -3.98 -7.49
N ALA A 22 12.31 -2.96 -6.63
CA ALA A 22 11.73 -3.12 -5.30
C ALA A 22 10.22 -3.42 -5.38
N VAL A 23 9.80 -4.40 -4.60
CA VAL A 23 8.39 -4.71 -4.33
C VAL A 23 8.16 -4.61 -2.84
N VAL A 24 7.12 -3.89 -2.45
CA VAL A 24 6.70 -3.69 -1.06
C VAL A 24 5.23 -4.03 -0.95
N ILE A 25 4.86 -4.88 0.00
CA ILE A 25 3.47 -5.15 0.35
C ILE A 25 3.29 -4.82 1.83
N ILE A 26 2.27 -4.01 2.13
CA ILE A 26 1.76 -3.76 3.48
C ILE A 26 0.39 -4.40 3.56
N ALA A 27 0.21 -5.37 4.45
CA ALA A 27 -1.03 -6.13 4.57
C ALA A 27 -1.36 -6.40 6.04
N GLU A 28 -2.59 -6.82 6.31
CA GLU A 28 -2.97 -7.32 7.64
C GLU A 28 -2.06 -8.47 8.08
N ALA A 29 -1.53 -8.37 9.30
CA ALA A 29 -0.64 -9.38 9.89
C ALA A 29 -1.40 -10.68 10.23
N ALA A 30 -2.67 -10.55 10.60
CA ALA A 30 -3.56 -11.66 10.97
C ALA A 30 -4.96 -11.40 10.37
N PRO A 31 -5.15 -11.62 9.05
CA PRO A 31 -6.42 -11.37 8.39
C PRO A 31 -7.52 -12.29 8.92
N THR A 32 -8.74 -11.78 8.98
CA THR A 32 -9.94 -12.57 9.36
C THR A 32 -10.58 -13.31 8.19
N SER A 33 -10.08 -13.08 6.98
CA SER A 33 -10.52 -13.66 5.70
C SER A 33 -9.35 -14.32 4.98
N GLU A 34 -9.63 -15.12 3.95
CA GLU A 34 -8.59 -15.79 3.14
C GLU A 34 -7.67 -14.78 2.42
N VAL A 35 -8.25 -13.68 1.93
CA VAL A 35 -7.52 -12.58 1.29
C VAL A 35 -7.41 -11.43 2.29
N ALA A 36 -6.18 -11.00 2.58
CA ALA A 36 -5.91 -9.84 3.42
C ALA A 36 -6.17 -8.53 2.67
N ARG A 37 -6.62 -7.49 3.39
CA ARG A 37 -6.62 -6.11 2.88
C ARG A 37 -5.17 -5.62 2.84
N TYR A 38 -4.76 -5.02 1.74
CA TYR A 38 -3.36 -4.67 1.51
C TYR A 38 -3.19 -3.43 0.62
N ALA A 39 -2.01 -2.83 0.71
CA ALA A 39 -1.43 -1.91 -0.26
C ALA A 39 -0.11 -2.50 -0.79
N GLN A 40 0.15 -2.34 -2.08
CA GLN A 40 1.36 -2.84 -2.74
C GLN A 40 2.02 -1.72 -3.54
N PHE A 41 3.35 -1.77 -3.62
CA PHE A 41 4.16 -0.87 -4.42
C PHE A 41 5.14 -1.69 -5.26
N ARG A 42 5.33 -1.27 -6.50
CA ARG A 42 6.38 -1.78 -7.39
C ARG A 42 7.14 -0.60 -7.95
N GLN A 43 8.43 -0.57 -7.70
CA GLN A 43 9.32 0.45 -8.21
C GLN A 43 10.04 -0.13 -9.44
N PHE A 44 9.87 0.54 -10.57
CA PHE A 44 10.53 0.26 -11.85
C PHE A 44 11.54 1.38 -12.18
N ASP A 45 12.27 1.27 -13.28
CA ASP A 45 13.31 2.27 -13.63
C ASP A 45 12.77 3.71 -13.72
N ASP A 46 11.55 3.89 -14.22
CA ASP A 46 10.93 5.20 -14.49
C ASP A 46 9.52 5.37 -13.92
N ILE A 47 8.98 4.36 -13.22
CA ILE A 47 7.62 4.35 -12.68
C ILE A 47 7.62 3.81 -11.25
N LEU A 48 6.81 4.43 -10.39
CA LEU A 48 6.32 3.83 -9.15
C LEU A 48 4.84 3.49 -9.35
N ALA A 49 4.54 2.20 -9.38
CA ALA A 49 3.17 1.69 -9.38
C ALA A 49 2.74 1.40 -7.94
N ALA A 50 1.53 1.81 -7.58
CA ALA A 50 0.92 1.49 -6.30
C ALA A 50 -0.47 0.90 -6.54
N GLU A 51 -0.83 -0.08 -5.71
CA GLU A 51 -2.11 -0.77 -5.75
C GLU A 51 -2.72 -0.89 -4.35
N LEU A 52 -4.06 -0.96 -4.30
CA LEU A 52 -4.84 -1.25 -3.12
C LEU A 52 -5.90 -2.32 -3.49
N GLY A 53 -6.02 -3.38 -2.69
CA GLY A 53 -6.80 -4.57 -3.05
C GLY A 53 -8.30 -4.30 -3.28
N GLY A 54 -8.82 -4.52 -4.47
CA GLY A 54 -10.22 -4.19 -4.76
C GLY A 54 -11.25 -5.12 -4.11
N ASP A 55 -12.46 -4.61 -3.87
CA ASP A 55 -13.56 -5.33 -3.20
C ASP A 55 -13.88 -6.70 -3.83
N ARG A 56 -13.64 -6.86 -5.15
CA ARG A 56 -13.92 -8.11 -5.86
C ARG A 56 -13.16 -9.33 -5.32
N TRP A 57 -12.04 -9.09 -4.64
CA TRP A 57 -11.18 -10.12 -4.05
C TRP A 57 -11.47 -10.39 -2.59
N LEU A 58 -12.17 -9.47 -1.95
CA LEU A 58 -12.41 -9.48 -0.52
C LEU A 58 -13.74 -10.16 -0.23
N GLU A 59 -13.77 -10.89 0.88
CA GLU A 59 -15.03 -11.38 1.42
C GLU A 59 -15.96 -10.21 1.76
N PRO A 60 -17.29 -10.32 1.56
CA PRO A 60 -18.22 -9.21 1.76
C PRO A 60 -18.12 -8.50 3.12
N ALA A 61 -17.72 -9.22 4.18
CA ALA A 61 -17.59 -8.67 5.53
C ALA A 61 -16.44 -7.65 5.67
N VAL A 62 -15.40 -7.76 4.82
CA VAL A 62 -14.19 -6.92 4.89
C VAL A 62 -14.02 -5.99 3.68
N GLN A 63 -14.95 -6.04 2.72
CA GLN A 63 -15.03 -5.08 1.62
C GLN A 63 -15.14 -3.64 2.14
N ALA A 64 -14.54 -2.70 1.41
CA ALA A 64 -14.72 -1.27 1.62
C ALA A 64 -16.20 -0.89 1.48
N GLY A 65 -16.89 -1.49 0.49
CA GLY A 65 -18.27 -1.19 0.16
C GLY A 65 -18.41 0.19 -0.47
N GLU A 66 -19.62 0.60 -0.84
CA GLU A 66 -19.89 1.84 -1.57
C GLU A 66 -19.21 3.07 -0.94
N LYS A 67 -19.44 3.31 0.36
CA LYS A 67 -18.84 4.45 1.09
C LYS A 67 -17.32 4.38 1.17
N GLY A 68 -16.74 3.19 1.36
CA GLY A 68 -15.29 3.04 1.40
C GLY A 68 -14.67 3.26 0.02
N ASN A 69 -15.31 2.77 -1.03
CA ASN A 69 -14.90 2.96 -2.42
C ASN A 69 -14.94 4.45 -2.82
N GLU A 70 -15.93 5.21 -2.34
CA GLU A 70 -15.97 6.67 -2.50
C GLU A 70 -14.77 7.36 -1.82
N LEU A 71 -14.38 6.92 -0.62
CA LEU A 71 -13.20 7.46 0.08
C LEU A 71 -11.90 7.17 -0.69
N ILE A 72 -11.75 5.95 -1.21
CA ILE A 72 -10.58 5.54 -2.01
C ILE A 72 -10.50 6.38 -3.29
N ALA A 73 -11.61 6.51 -4.03
CA ALA A 73 -11.68 7.34 -5.23
C ALA A 73 -11.37 8.82 -4.92
N ASN A 74 -11.97 9.39 -3.87
CA ASN A 74 -11.74 10.79 -3.49
C ASN A 74 -10.31 11.07 -3.01
N ALA A 75 -9.60 10.06 -2.49
CA ALA A 75 -8.19 10.18 -2.16
C ALA A 75 -7.30 10.34 -3.41
N GLY A 76 -7.78 9.86 -4.57
CA GLY A 76 -7.11 10.02 -5.86
C GLY A 76 -6.68 8.72 -6.52
N TRP A 77 -7.11 7.56 -6.02
CA TRP A 77 -6.89 6.27 -6.67
C TRP A 77 -7.74 6.15 -7.94
N GLN A 78 -7.19 5.49 -8.96
CA GLN A 78 -7.95 5.08 -10.12
C GLN A 78 -8.83 3.87 -9.77
N PRO A 79 -10.06 3.80 -10.34
CA PRO A 79 -10.99 2.72 -10.04
C PRO A 79 -10.45 1.36 -10.52
N PRO A 80 -10.90 0.26 -9.90
CA PRO A 80 -10.59 -1.08 -10.35
C PRO A 80 -10.90 -1.33 -11.83
N ASP A 81 -9.94 -1.87 -12.56
CA ASP A 81 -10.08 -2.25 -13.96
C ASP A 81 -9.50 -3.64 -14.26
N PHE A 82 -9.58 -4.08 -15.51
CA PHE A 82 -9.11 -5.42 -15.90
C PHE A 82 -7.56 -5.52 -15.87
N ASP A 83 -6.86 -4.46 -16.25
CA ASP A 83 -5.41 -4.46 -16.40
C ASP A 83 -4.69 -4.54 -15.04
N HIS A 84 -5.30 -3.93 -14.01
CA HIS A 84 -4.86 -4.00 -12.62
C HIS A 84 -5.55 -5.12 -11.85
N VAL A 85 -6.09 -6.10 -12.57
CA VAL A 85 -6.71 -7.30 -12.01
C VAL A 85 -7.78 -6.94 -10.97
N GLY A 86 -8.48 -5.83 -11.17
CA GLY A 86 -9.53 -5.31 -10.31
C GLY A 86 -9.04 -4.75 -8.97
N ASN A 87 -7.80 -4.28 -8.89
CA ASN A 87 -7.29 -3.47 -7.80
C ASN A 87 -7.48 -1.97 -8.11
N TRP A 88 -7.59 -1.17 -7.05
CA TRP A 88 -7.39 0.27 -7.16
C TRP A 88 -5.92 0.52 -7.47
N TRP A 89 -5.62 1.53 -8.28
CA TRP A 89 -4.26 1.73 -8.75
C TRP A 89 -3.90 3.20 -8.91
N ILE A 90 -2.60 3.47 -8.91
CA ILE A 90 -2.01 4.70 -9.43
C ILE A 90 -0.60 4.38 -9.93
N GLU A 91 -0.23 4.98 -11.06
CA GLU A 91 1.14 4.96 -11.55
C GLU A 91 1.65 6.40 -11.55
N SER A 92 2.90 6.58 -11.11
CA SER A 92 3.55 7.88 -11.05
C SER A 92 4.94 7.81 -11.66
N PRO A 93 5.41 8.87 -12.33
CA PRO A 93 6.78 8.92 -12.82
C PRO A 93 7.76 8.85 -11.65
N TRP A 94 8.89 8.20 -11.87
CA TRP A 94 9.96 8.08 -10.90
C TRP A 94 11.20 8.88 -11.33
N PRO A 95 11.86 9.61 -10.42
CA PRO A 95 11.44 9.87 -9.03
C PRO A 95 10.29 10.88 -8.93
N LEU A 96 9.45 10.74 -7.91
CA LEU A 96 8.41 11.72 -7.58
C LEU A 96 9.00 12.91 -6.80
N ALA A 97 8.26 14.03 -6.75
CA ALA A 97 8.57 15.11 -5.82
C ALA A 97 8.20 14.70 -4.38
N SER A 98 8.89 15.25 -3.37
CA SER A 98 8.65 14.90 -1.95
C SER A 98 7.21 15.13 -1.48
N ALA A 99 6.49 16.10 -2.05
CA ALA A 99 5.08 16.32 -1.76
C ALA A 99 4.19 15.18 -2.28
N ASP A 100 4.54 14.58 -3.41
CA ASP A 100 3.76 13.51 -4.04
C ASP A 100 3.95 12.18 -3.32
N TYR A 101 5.14 11.89 -2.76
CA TYR A 101 5.31 10.73 -1.86
C TYR A 101 4.42 10.83 -0.62
N ARG A 102 4.36 12.01 0.01
CA ARG A 102 3.47 12.23 1.16
C ARG A 102 2.00 12.11 0.78
N ARG A 103 1.62 12.58 -0.41
CA ARG A 103 0.27 12.39 -0.93
C ARG A 103 -0.05 10.90 -1.13
N LEU A 104 0.85 10.15 -1.77
CA LEU A 104 0.67 8.71 -1.98
C LEU A 104 0.56 7.95 -0.65
N ALA A 105 1.42 8.28 0.33
CA ALA A 105 1.32 7.68 1.66
C ALA A 105 -0.01 8.01 2.35
N SER A 106 -0.49 9.25 2.24
CA SER A 106 -1.82 9.62 2.75
C SER A 106 -2.95 8.86 2.04
N MET A 107 -2.86 8.64 0.73
CA MET A 107 -3.82 7.86 -0.03
C MET A 107 -3.92 6.41 0.47
N VAL A 108 -2.77 5.82 0.81
CA VAL A 108 -2.67 4.47 1.37
C VAL A 108 -3.30 4.41 2.76
N VAL A 109 -3.01 5.39 3.62
CA VAL A 109 -3.64 5.48 4.94
C VAL A 109 -5.16 5.63 4.84
N THR A 110 -5.67 6.48 3.95
CA THR A 110 -7.12 6.59 3.73
C THR A 110 -7.74 5.26 3.31
N GLY A 111 -7.08 4.52 2.40
CA GLY A 111 -7.54 3.20 1.98
C GLY A 111 -7.57 2.19 3.13
N LEU A 112 -6.46 2.03 3.85
CA LEU A 112 -6.33 1.04 4.92
C LEU A 112 -7.16 1.38 6.17
N ARG A 113 -7.06 2.63 6.64
CA ARG A 113 -7.72 3.08 7.87
C ARG A 113 -9.19 3.39 7.65
N ASP A 114 -9.51 4.23 6.68
CA ASP A 114 -10.84 4.84 6.59
C ASP A 114 -11.80 3.98 5.76
N ALA A 115 -11.34 3.51 4.59
CA ALA A 115 -12.18 2.69 3.72
C ALA A 115 -12.28 1.24 4.22
N TYR A 116 -11.14 0.61 4.47
CA TYR A 116 -11.09 -0.76 4.97
C TYR A 116 -11.31 -0.90 6.46
N ARG A 117 -11.27 0.19 7.23
CA ARG A 117 -11.57 0.16 8.68
C ARG A 117 -10.60 -0.71 9.47
N ILE A 118 -9.33 -0.77 9.05
CA ILE A 118 -8.26 -1.35 9.87
C ILE A 118 -8.03 -0.40 11.04
N SER A 119 -8.08 -0.93 12.27
CA SER A 119 -8.15 -0.10 13.48
C SER A 119 -6.85 0.67 13.78
N GLU A 120 -5.70 0.02 13.59
CA GLU A 120 -4.40 0.56 13.97
C GLU A 120 -3.26 0.00 13.10
N PRO A 121 -2.15 0.73 12.92
CA PRO A 121 -1.00 0.25 12.15
C PRO A 121 -0.37 -1.04 12.67
N SER A 122 -0.45 -1.33 13.97
CA SER A 122 0.05 -2.58 14.56
C SER A 122 -0.70 -3.83 14.09
N ALA A 123 -1.87 -3.68 13.47
CA ALA A 123 -2.56 -4.77 12.80
C ALA A 123 -1.95 -5.10 11.42
N LEU A 124 -0.99 -4.31 10.94
CA LEU A 124 -0.31 -4.47 9.66
C LEU A 124 1.10 -5.04 9.85
N ALA A 125 1.55 -5.74 8.82
CA ALA A 125 2.92 -6.13 8.63
C ALA A 125 3.35 -5.81 7.20
N TYR A 126 4.66 -5.80 6.95
CA TYR A 126 5.18 -5.61 5.60
C TYR A 126 6.06 -6.77 5.15
N ARG A 127 6.09 -6.98 3.84
CA ARG A 127 7.08 -7.82 3.16
C ARG A 127 7.68 -7.00 2.03
N ALA A 128 9.00 -7.01 1.92
CA ALA A 128 9.70 -6.25 0.88
C ALA A 128 10.89 -7.05 0.34
N TRP A 129 11.08 -7.00 -0.97
CA TRP A 129 12.19 -7.64 -1.66
C TRP A 129 12.53 -6.89 -2.95
N ASN A 130 13.72 -7.16 -3.51
CA ASN A 130 14.11 -6.62 -4.80
C ASN A 130 14.21 -7.75 -5.85
N GLU A 131 13.35 -7.69 -6.87
CA GLU A 131 13.29 -8.66 -7.98
C GLU A 131 14.57 -8.63 -8.84
N ASN A 132 15.14 -7.44 -9.05
CA ASN A 132 16.41 -7.25 -9.78
C ASN A 132 17.64 -7.76 -9.00
N ALA A 133 17.51 -7.97 -7.70
CA ALA A 133 18.53 -8.52 -6.82
C ALA A 133 18.22 -9.97 -6.40
N GLY A 134 17.58 -10.76 -7.26
CA GLY A 134 17.31 -12.17 -7.01
C GLY A 134 16.32 -12.41 -5.87
N ASN A 135 15.33 -11.52 -5.70
CA ASN A 135 14.37 -11.51 -4.60
C ASN A 135 15.01 -11.37 -3.21
N SER A 136 16.13 -10.65 -3.13
CA SER A 136 16.77 -10.35 -1.84
C SER A 136 15.81 -9.53 -0.95
N PRO A 137 15.63 -9.91 0.33
CA PRO A 137 14.74 -9.20 1.24
C PRO A 137 15.24 -7.78 1.52
N MET A 138 14.32 -6.87 1.77
CA MET A 138 14.60 -5.46 2.09
C MET A 138 14.09 -5.09 3.49
N GLU A 139 14.87 -4.26 4.18
CA GLU A 139 14.46 -3.63 5.43
C GLU A 139 13.88 -2.25 5.14
N LEU A 140 12.74 -1.94 5.74
CA LEU A 140 12.06 -0.65 5.63
C LEU A 140 11.77 -0.14 7.05
N PRO A 141 12.82 0.19 7.84
CA PRO A 141 12.70 0.47 9.27
C PRO A 141 11.80 1.67 9.58
N SER A 142 11.70 2.65 8.69
CA SER A 142 10.89 3.86 8.90
C SER A 142 9.40 3.56 8.83
N LEU A 143 8.95 2.43 8.25
CA LEU A 143 7.54 2.01 8.30
C LEU A 143 7.03 1.79 9.73
N GLY A 144 7.92 1.42 10.66
CA GLY A 144 7.53 1.09 12.03
C GLY A 144 6.58 -0.11 12.13
N LEU A 145 6.58 -1.00 11.13
CA LEU A 145 5.78 -2.23 11.04
C LEU A 145 6.68 -3.45 11.25
N SER A 146 6.09 -4.59 11.61
CA SER A 146 6.81 -5.85 11.65
C SER A 146 7.03 -6.40 10.24
N ARG A 147 8.23 -6.94 9.95
CA ARG A 147 8.49 -7.64 8.70
C ARG A 147 8.00 -9.08 8.77
N THR A 148 7.32 -9.54 7.73
CA THR A 148 6.99 -10.96 7.51
C THR A 148 7.91 -11.59 6.47
N SER A 149 8.13 -12.89 6.59
CA SER A 149 8.96 -13.69 5.67
C SER A 149 8.27 -13.94 4.34
#